data_AF-A0A383EDT8-F1
#
_entry.id   AF-A0A383EDT8-F1
#
_cell.length_a   1.000
_cell.length_b   1.000
_cell.length_c   1.000
_cell.angle_alpha   90.00
_cell.angle_beta   90.00
_cell.angle_gamma   90.00
#
_symmetry.space_group_name_H-M   'P 1'
#
loop_
_entity.id
_entity.type
_entity.pdbx_description
1 polymer ?
#
loop_
_entity_poly.entity_id
_entity_poly.type
_entity_poly.pdbx_seq_one_letter_code
_entity_poly.pdbx_strand_id
1 'polypeptide(L)'
;QEQLTIRVNAMLNNKSEDYQEFLSKGPDITDKFLSVRTVKIYFDGAMGSRGAALLEPYADDPKNIGLNLTDEKKITEKVNQFNAAGFQVAVHCIGDRANRLALDIFERSGNKNSRNRIEHAQIIHSDDLPRFFDLGVIPSMQATHCTSDMYWIDERLGEERLHEAYTWQSLLQTGSIISGGSDAPVEIPNPLLGIHAAVTRQDTNGWPVLGWQPNERMTIDQALASITSWA
;
A
#
# COMPACT_ATOMS: atom_id res chain seq x y z
N GLN A 1 -13.20 32.37 -1.13
CA GLN A 1 -13.12 30.90 -1.15
C GLN A 1 -11.81 30.57 -1.85
N GLU A 2 -10.84 30.02 -1.13
CA GLU A 2 -9.55 29.67 -1.76
C GLU A 2 -9.79 28.49 -2.72
N GLN A 3 -9.31 28.65 -3.96
CA GLN A 3 -9.44 27.63 -5.00
C GLN A 3 -8.31 26.62 -4.87
N LEU A 4 -8.60 25.33 -5.06
CA LEU A 4 -7.57 24.28 -5.11
C LEU A 4 -6.61 24.53 -6.28
N THR A 5 -5.30 24.46 -6.00
CA THR A 5 -4.23 24.63 -7.02
C THR A 5 -3.58 23.31 -7.44
N ILE A 6 -3.91 22.21 -6.77
CA ILE A 6 -3.45 20.85 -7.06
C ILE A 6 -4.65 19.91 -7.20
N ARG A 7 -4.49 18.83 -7.96
CA ARG A 7 -5.52 17.79 -8.06
C ARG A 7 -5.51 16.96 -6.78
N VAL A 8 -6.68 16.76 -6.19
CA VAL A 8 -6.92 16.04 -4.95
C VAL A 8 -7.88 14.89 -5.24
N ASN A 9 -7.41 13.65 -5.04
CA ASN A 9 -8.30 12.51 -4.90
C ASN A 9 -8.58 12.29 -3.40
N ALA A 10 -9.68 12.82 -2.90
CA ALA A 10 -10.07 12.66 -1.51
C ALA A 10 -10.64 11.24 -1.31
N MET A 11 -10.04 10.51 -0.38
CA MET A 11 -10.51 9.17 -0.01
C MET A 11 -11.49 9.29 1.14
N LEU A 12 -12.69 8.74 0.97
CA LEU A 12 -13.69 8.66 2.01
C LEU A 12 -13.15 7.84 3.19
N ASN A 13 -13.38 8.33 4.39
CA ASN A 13 -13.12 7.58 5.61
C ASN A 13 -14.14 6.44 5.76
N ASN A 14 -13.76 5.32 6.37
CA ASN A 14 -14.64 4.17 6.60
C ASN A 14 -15.61 4.36 7.78
N LYS A 15 -16.23 5.54 7.91
CA LYS A 15 -17.34 5.79 8.83
C LYS A 15 -18.60 6.10 8.03
N SER A 16 -19.72 5.48 8.40
CA SER A 16 -20.96 5.60 7.62
C SER A 16 -21.40 7.04 7.39
N GLU A 17 -21.35 7.88 8.42
CA GLU A 17 -21.66 9.31 8.31
C GLU A 17 -20.85 10.04 7.23
N ASP A 18 -19.62 9.59 6.94
CA ASP A 18 -18.73 10.21 5.97
C ASP A 18 -19.00 9.76 4.52
N TYR A 19 -19.61 8.58 4.29
CA TYR A 19 -19.75 8.01 2.94
C TYR A 19 -21.18 7.68 2.49
N GLN A 20 -22.19 7.70 3.37
CA GLN A 20 -23.55 7.27 3.00
C GLN A 20 -24.14 8.10 1.84
N GLU A 21 -23.93 9.41 1.85
CA GLU A 21 -24.38 10.28 0.76
C GLU A 21 -23.70 9.93 -0.56
N PHE A 22 -22.39 9.67 -0.53
CA PHE A 22 -21.61 9.28 -1.70
C PHE A 22 -22.03 7.92 -2.27
N LEU A 23 -22.37 6.95 -1.41
CA LEU A 23 -22.90 5.66 -1.88
C LEU A 23 -24.22 5.79 -2.63
N SER A 24 -25.06 6.78 -2.29
CA SER A 24 -26.32 7.01 -2.99
C SER A 24 -26.15 7.69 -4.35
N LYS A 25 -25.07 8.47 -4.52
CA LYS A 25 -24.82 9.30 -5.72
C LYS A 25 -23.77 8.72 -6.67
N GLY A 26 -22.89 7.84 -6.18
CA GLY A 26 -21.69 7.41 -6.89
C GLY A 26 -20.50 8.36 -6.70
N PRO A 27 -19.34 8.05 -7.31
CA PRO A 27 -18.15 8.90 -7.26
C PRO A 27 -18.40 10.32 -7.78
N ASP A 28 -17.84 11.32 -7.10
CA ASP A 28 -17.84 12.70 -7.59
C ASP A 28 -16.52 12.97 -8.33
N ILE A 29 -16.63 13.19 -9.64
CA ILE A 29 -15.52 13.50 -10.54
C ILE A 29 -15.81 14.73 -11.41
N THR A 30 -16.76 15.57 -10.97
CA THR A 30 -17.27 16.69 -11.77
C THR A 30 -16.34 17.90 -11.73
N ASP A 31 -15.57 18.06 -10.66
CA ASP A 31 -14.58 19.13 -10.51
C ASP A 31 -13.22 18.73 -11.10
N LYS A 32 -12.50 19.72 -11.63
CA LYS A 32 -11.18 19.51 -12.27
C LYS A 32 -10.07 19.19 -11.25
N PHE A 33 -10.19 19.76 -10.06
CA PHE A 33 -9.19 19.70 -8.99
C PHE A 33 -9.61 18.76 -7.86
N LEU A 34 -10.89 18.49 -7.65
CA LEU A 34 -11.38 17.58 -6.63
C LEU A 34 -12.07 16.37 -7.25
N SER A 35 -11.65 15.17 -6.84
CA SER A 35 -12.43 13.96 -7.03
C SER A 35 -12.60 13.20 -5.74
N VAL A 36 -13.77 12.61 -5.53
CA VAL A 36 -14.10 11.71 -4.43
C VAL A 36 -14.55 10.39 -5.02
N ARG A 37 -13.61 9.45 -5.21
CA ARG A 37 -13.86 8.18 -5.92
C ARG A 37 -13.23 6.96 -5.26
N THR A 38 -12.68 7.13 -4.07
CA THR A 38 -11.97 6.09 -3.35
C THR A 38 -12.44 6.07 -1.89
N VAL A 39 -12.51 4.90 -1.27
CA VAL A 39 -12.67 4.75 0.19
C VAL A 39 -11.39 4.17 0.78
N LYS A 40 -10.96 4.68 1.94
CA LYS A 40 -9.82 4.17 2.69
C LYS A 40 -10.29 3.30 3.86
N ILE A 41 -9.77 2.09 3.94
CA ILE A 41 -10.04 1.09 5.00
C ILE A 41 -8.70 0.68 5.63
N TYR A 42 -8.70 0.34 6.92
CA TYR A 42 -7.51 -0.15 7.62
C TYR A 42 -7.67 -1.61 8.03
N PHE A 43 -6.77 -2.47 7.58
CA PHE A 43 -6.75 -3.88 7.95
C PHE A 43 -5.90 -4.10 9.21
N ASP A 44 -4.66 -3.62 9.21
CA ASP A 44 -3.70 -3.84 10.29
C ASP A 44 -2.99 -2.55 10.73
N GLY A 45 -2.05 -2.68 11.67
CA GLY A 45 -1.21 -1.59 12.16
C GLY A 45 0.06 -1.40 11.34
N ALA A 46 1.18 -1.10 12.03
CA ALA A 46 2.48 -0.86 11.42
C ALA A 46 3.56 -1.78 12.01
N MET A 47 4.66 -1.98 11.29
CA MET A 47 5.78 -2.82 11.74
C MET A 47 6.43 -2.29 13.01
N GLY A 48 6.65 -0.97 13.10
CA GLY A 48 7.31 -0.34 14.25
C GLY A 48 6.60 -0.60 15.59
N SER A 49 5.26 -0.60 15.59
CA SER A 49 4.43 -0.83 16.77
C SER A 49 4.07 -2.30 17.01
N ARG A 50 4.58 -3.23 16.18
CA ARG A 50 4.17 -4.64 16.14
C ARG A 50 2.66 -4.82 15.88
N GLY A 51 2.08 -3.88 15.14
CA GLY A 51 0.66 -3.87 14.80
C GLY A 51 0.34 -4.49 13.45
N ALA A 52 1.32 -4.63 12.56
CA ALA A 52 1.14 -5.22 11.24
C ALA A 52 0.82 -6.73 11.36
N ALA A 53 -0.19 -7.21 10.65
CA ALA A 53 -0.67 -8.57 10.81
C ALA A 53 0.26 -9.54 10.07
N LEU A 54 0.98 -10.39 10.81
CA LEU A 54 1.94 -11.33 10.23
C LEU A 54 1.39 -12.77 10.14
N LEU A 55 1.85 -13.55 9.16
CA LEU A 55 1.54 -14.99 9.07
C LEU A 55 2.24 -15.77 10.18
N GLU A 56 3.48 -15.38 10.48
CA GLU A 56 4.31 -15.94 11.54
C GLU A 56 4.59 -14.88 12.62
N PRO A 57 4.81 -15.25 13.90
CA PRO A 57 5.08 -14.29 14.97
C PRO A 57 6.25 -13.33 14.67
N TYR A 58 6.19 -12.14 15.28
CA TYR A 58 7.32 -11.21 15.29
C TYR A 58 8.57 -11.89 15.87
N ALA A 59 9.73 -11.68 15.25
CA ALA A 59 10.99 -12.28 15.68
C ALA A 59 11.38 -11.84 17.11
N ASP A 60 11.11 -10.58 17.44
CA ASP A 60 11.36 -9.99 18.77
C ASP A 60 10.18 -10.08 19.75
N ASP A 61 9.04 -10.65 19.33
CA ASP A 61 7.86 -10.88 20.16
C ASP A 61 7.14 -12.18 19.71
N PRO A 62 7.67 -13.36 20.11
CA PRO A 62 7.27 -14.66 19.52
C PRO A 62 5.81 -15.10 19.76
N LYS A 63 5.04 -14.34 20.54
CA LYS A 63 3.60 -14.61 20.79
C LYS A 63 2.68 -13.64 20.06
N ASN A 64 3.24 -12.69 19.34
CA ASN A 64 2.53 -11.61 18.70
C ASN A 64 2.56 -11.80 17.17
N ILE A 65 1.39 -11.78 16.56
CA ILE A 65 1.18 -11.89 15.10
C ILE A 65 0.52 -10.61 14.55
N GLY A 66 0.59 -9.51 15.31
CA GLY A 66 -0.01 -8.24 14.98
C GLY A 66 -1.52 -8.15 15.19
N LEU A 67 -2.08 -7.04 14.71
CA LEU A 67 -3.47 -6.66 14.93
C LEU A 67 -4.33 -6.87 13.69
N ASN A 68 -5.58 -7.25 13.91
CA ASN A 68 -6.63 -7.13 12.91
C ASN A 68 -7.58 -5.99 13.32
N LEU A 69 -7.38 -4.80 12.77
CA LEU A 69 -8.11 -3.57 13.15
C LEU A 69 -9.56 -3.60 12.65
N THR A 70 -9.79 -4.15 11.47
CA THR A 70 -11.13 -4.28 10.89
C THR A 70 -11.40 -5.73 10.50
N ASP A 71 -12.49 -6.27 11.04
CA ASP A 71 -12.94 -7.62 10.73
C ASP A 71 -13.08 -7.89 9.22
N GLU A 72 -12.61 -9.05 8.77
CA GLU A 72 -12.55 -9.45 7.35
C GLU A 72 -13.94 -9.41 6.68
N LYS A 73 -14.99 -9.80 7.41
CA LYS A 73 -16.36 -9.77 6.89
C LYS A 73 -16.81 -8.33 6.65
N LYS A 74 -16.48 -7.42 7.56
CA LYS A 74 -16.79 -5.98 7.37
C LYS A 74 -16.05 -5.41 6.16
N ILE A 75 -14.77 -5.75 5.98
CA ILE A 75 -14.02 -5.31 4.79
C ILE A 75 -14.66 -5.89 3.53
N THR A 76 -15.04 -7.17 3.53
CA THR A 76 -15.73 -7.82 2.41
C THR A 76 -17.04 -7.13 2.05
N GLU A 77 -17.88 -6.80 3.05
CA GLU A 77 -19.12 -6.05 2.86
C GLU A 77 -18.83 -4.66 2.24
N LYS A 78 -17.76 -3.99 2.67
CA LYS A 78 -17.35 -2.71 2.09
C LYS A 78 -16.84 -2.84 0.67
N VAL A 79 -16.02 -3.82 0.37
CA VAL A 79 -15.53 -4.05 -1.00
C VAL A 79 -16.69 -4.24 -1.95
N ASN A 80 -17.64 -5.11 -1.60
CA ASN A 80 -18.85 -5.32 -2.39
C ASN A 80 -19.65 -4.03 -2.58
N GLN A 81 -19.94 -3.33 -1.48
CA GLN A 81 -20.76 -2.11 -1.48
C GLN A 81 -20.13 -0.99 -2.33
N PHE A 82 -18.85 -0.70 -2.14
CA PHE A 82 -18.18 0.40 -2.81
C PHE A 82 -17.86 0.10 -4.28
N ASN A 83 -17.40 -1.12 -4.60
CA ASN A 83 -17.17 -1.50 -5.99
C ASN A 83 -18.48 -1.53 -6.80
N ALA A 84 -19.60 -2.00 -6.20
CA ALA A 84 -20.92 -1.93 -6.85
C ALA A 84 -21.38 -0.49 -7.10
N ALA A 85 -21.02 0.44 -6.21
CA ALA A 85 -21.28 1.87 -6.37
C ALA A 85 -20.26 2.58 -7.28
N GLY A 86 -19.28 1.88 -7.86
CA GLY A 86 -18.29 2.44 -8.78
C GLY A 86 -17.06 3.08 -8.11
N PHE A 87 -16.89 2.91 -6.80
CA PHE A 87 -15.72 3.40 -6.07
C PHE A 87 -14.55 2.40 -6.11
N GLN A 88 -13.34 2.95 -6.11
CA GLN A 88 -12.12 2.22 -5.80
C GLN A 88 -12.03 1.99 -4.29
N VAL A 89 -11.56 0.82 -3.87
CA VAL A 89 -11.30 0.53 -2.46
C VAL A 89 -9.79 0.48 -2.22
N ALA A 90 -9.34 1.26 -1.25
CA ALA A 90 -7.95 1.31 -0.78
C ALA A 90 -7.88 0.70 0.63
N VAL A 91 -7.14 -0.39 0.78
CA VAL A 91 -7.00 -1.09 2.07
C VAL A 91 -5.57 -0.96 2.57
N HIS A 92 -5.37 -0.41 3.76
CA HIS A 92 -4.07 -0.42 4.44
C HIS A 92 -3.74 -1.84 4.89
N CYS A 93 -2.66 -2.39 4.33
CA CYS A 93 -2.07 -3.66 4.73
C CYS A 93 -0.55 -3.55 4.74
N ILE A 94 0.06 -3.66 5.93
CA ILE A 94 1.52 -3.66 6.06
C ILE A 94 2.06 -5.10 6.12
N GLY A 95 1.47 -5.96 6.95
CA GLY A 95 1.94 -7.33 7.14
C GLY A 95 1.49 -8.29 6.05
N ASP A 96 2.24 -9.37 5.84
CA ASP A 96 1.97 -10.44 4.86
C ASP A 96 0.59 -11.07 5.04
N ARG A 97 0.14 -11.32 6.28
CA ARG A 97 -1.21 -11.84 6.54
C ARG A 97 -2.30 -10.82 6.17
N ALA A 98 -2.10 -9.53 6.42
CA ALA A 98 -3.05 -8.51 6.00
C ALA A 98 -3.13 -8.41 4.46
N ASN A 99 -1.98 -8.48 3.78
CA ASN A 99 -1.93 -8.52 2.31
C ASN A 99 -2.68 -9.73 1.75
N ARG A 100 -2.39 -10.93 2.27
CA ARG A 100 -3.06 -12.18 1.88
C ARG A 100 -4.57 -12.10 2.04
N LEU A 101 -5.04 -11.68 3.22
CA LEU A 101 -6.48 -11.59 3.49
C LEU A 101 -7.16 -10.53 2.62
N ALA A 102 -6.52 -9.38 2.36
CA ALA A 102 -7.06 -8.38 1.44
C ALA A 102 -7.15 -8.92 0.01
N LEU A 103 -6.14 -9.65 -0.48
CA LEU A 103 -6.18 -10.32 -1.78
C LEU A 103 -7.29 -11.38 -1.82
N ASP A 104 -7.48 -12.18 -0.77
CA ASP A 104 -8.57 -13.16 -0.66
C ASP A 104 -9.96 -12.48 -0.74
N ILE A 105 -10.11 -11.29 -0.16
CA ILE A 105 -11.33 -10.50 -0.26
C ILE A 105 -11.52 -9.99 -1.70
N PHE A 106 -10.49 -9.43 -2.33
CA PHE A 106 -10.59 -8.93 -3.69
C PHE A 106 -10.85 -10.03 -4.72
N GLU A 107 -10.31 -11.22 -4.50
CA GLU A 107 -10.59 -12.40 -5.32
C GLU A 107 -12.06 -12.82 -5.25
N ARG A 108 -12.66 -12.82 -4.06
CA ARG A 108 -14.05 -13.24 -3.85
C ARG A 108 -15.10 -12.17 -4.16
N SER A 109 -14.75 -10.89 -4.00
CA SER A 109 -15.73 -9.78 -3.93
C SER A 109 -15.29 -8.51 -4.65
N GLY A 110 -14.04 -8.44 -5.11
CA GLY A 110 -13.52 -7.29 -5.81
C GLY A 110 -14.00 -7.22 -7.25
N ASN A 111 -14.13 -5.99 -7.76
CA ASN A 111 -14.25 -5.74 -9.20
C ASN A 111 -12.88 -5.32 -9.74
N LYS A 112 -12.29 -6.15 -10.61
CA LYS A 112 -10.99 -5.87 -11.25
C LYS A 112 -10.95 -4.52 -11.97
N ASN A 113 -12.08 -4.05 -12.51
CA ASN A 113 -12.18 -2.76 -13.20
C ASN A 113 -12.21 -1.56 -12.23
N SER A 114 -12.50 -1.78 -10.94
CA SER A 114 -12.44 -0.73 -9.91
C SER A 114 -11.01 -0.33 -9.55
N ARG A 115 -9.99 -1.06 -10.05
CA ARG A 115 -8.57 -0.81 -9.79
C ARG A 115 -8.27 -0.72 -8.30
N ASN A 116 -8.83 -1.66 -7.51
CA ASN A 116 -8.63 -1.67 -6.05
C ASN A 116 -7.14 -1.66 -5.70
N ARG A 117 -6.81 -1.10 -4.54
CA ARG A 117 -5.43 -0.92 -4.13
C ARG A 117 -5.19 -1.37 -2.71
N ILE A 118 -3.98 -1.84 -2.46
CA ILE A 118 -3.47 -2.12 -1.13
C ILE A 118 -2.41 -1.05 -0.82
N GLU A 119 -2.63 -0.30 0.25
CA GLU A 119 -1.67 0.68 0.75
C GLU A 119 -0.55 0.00 1.51
N HIS A 120 0.65 0.53 1.33
CA HIS A 120 1.92 0.07 1.86
C HIS A 120 2.39 -1.22 1.23
N ALA A 121 1.59 -2.30 1.28
CA ALA A 121 1.94 -3.63 0.78
C ALA A 121 3.38 -4.01 1.18
N GLN A 122 3.74 -3.69 2.43
CA GLN A 122 5.14 -3.56 2.84
C GLN A 122 5.82 -4.93 2.94
N ILE A 123 5.15 -5.90 3.54
CA ILE A 123 5.61 -7.29 3.67
C ILE A 123 4.67 -8.16 2.84
N ILE A 124 5.19 -8.83 1.80
CA ILE A 124 4.41 -9.68 0.90
C ILE A 124 5.07 -11.04 0.84
N HIS A 125 4.34 -12.06 1.25
CA HIS A 125 4.75 -13.44 1.08
C HIS A 125 4.88 -13.79 -0.42
N SER A 126 5.89 -14.56 -0.78
CA SER A 126 6.22 -14.89 -2.17
C SER A 126 5.02 -15.43 -2.99
N ASP A 127 4.22 -16.33 -2.41
CA ASP A 127 3.00 -16.87 -3.02
C ASP A 127 1.93 -15.82 -3.38
N ASP A 128 1.96 -14.64 -2.74
CA ASP A 128 0.97 -13.58 -2.96
C ASP A 128 1.41 -12.57 -4.02
N LEU A 129 2.68 -12.57 -4.45
CA LEU A 129 3.20 -11.63 -5.46
C LEU A 129 2.43 -11.67 -6.80
N PRO A 130 2.16 -12.84 -7.42
CA PRO A 130 1.45 -12.90 -8.69
C PRO A 130 -0.01 -12.43 -8.58
N ARG A 131 -0.61 -12.61 -7.39
CA ARG A 131 -2.03 -12.32 -7.15
C ARG A 131 -2.37 -10.85 -7.35
N PHE A 132 -1.44 -9.93 -7.08
CA PHE A 132 -1.63 -8.50 -7.36
C PHE A 132 -1.96 -8.26 -8.84
N PHE A 133 -1.17 -8.84 -9.75
CA PHE A 133 -1.40 -8.73 -11.19
C PHE A 133 -2.68 -9.47 -11.62
N ASP A 134 -2.84 -10.72 -11.19
CA ASP A 134 -3.94 -11.58 -11.59
C ASP A 134 -5.30 -10.98 -11.20
N LEU A 135 -5.38 -10.39 -10.01
CA LEU A 135 -6.58 -9.73 -9.50
C LEU A 135 -6.73 -8.28 -9.97
N GLY A 136 -5.68 -7.69 -10.57
CA GLY A 136 -5.63 -6.27 -10.93
C GLY A 136 -5.64 -5.34 -9.72
N VAL A 137 -5.11 -5.82 -8.59
CA VAL A 137 -4.95 -5.05 -7.36
C VAL A 137 -3.63 -4.27 -7.43
N ILE A 138 -3.69 -2.97 -7.17
CA ILE A 138 -2.52 -2.09 -7.27
C ILE A 138 -1.84 -2.00 -5.90
N PRO A 139 -0.59 -2.48 -5.74
CA PRO A 139 0.21 -2.16 -4.57
C PRO A 139 0.61 -0.68 -4.61
N SER A 140 0.29 0.06 -3.55
CA SER A 140 0.66 1.46 -3.38
C SER A 140 1.71 1.62 -2.29
N MET A 141 2.96 1.78 -2.69
CA MET A 141 4.12 1.61 -1.80
C MET A 141 4.92 2.89 -1.63
N GLN A 142 5.49 3.11 -0.45
CA GLN A 142 6.27 4.30 -0.11
C GLN A 142 7.75 3.95 -0.07
N ALA A 143 8.51 4.44 -1.05
CA ALA A 143 9.93 4.12 -1.17
C ALA A 143 10.77 4.63 0.02
N THR A 144 10.41 5.78 0.58
CA THR A 144 11.11 6.35 1.74
C THR A 144 10.93 5.54 3.02
N HIS A 145 9.80 4.86 3.21
CA HIS A 145 9.63 3.92 4.34
C HIS A 145 10.69 2.80 4.30
N CYS A 146 11.04 2.30 3.10
CA CYS A 146 12.09 1.27 2.97
C CYS A 146 13.42 1.73 3.57
N THR A 147 13.81 2.99 3.31
CA THR A 147 15.07 3.54 3.81
C THR A 147 15.00 3.95 5.29
N SER A 148 13.81 4.27 5.80
CA SER A 148 13.58 4.52 7.22
C SER A 148 13.56 3.21 8.04
N ASP A 149 13.04 2.13 7.46
CA ASP A 149 12.81 0.85 8.13
C ASP A 149 14.02 -0.08 8.10
N MET A 150 14.87 0.01 7.07
CA MET A 150 16.00 -0.92 6.85
C MET A 150 17.02 -0.98 8.01
N TYR A 151 16.96 -0.06 8.98
CA TYR A 151 17.81 -0.06 10.17
C TYR A 151 17.36 -1.02 11.27
N TRP A 152 16.10 -1.44 11.27
CA TRP A 152 15.50 -2.17 12.39
C TRP A 152 14.47 -3.24 11.99
N ILE A 153 14.07 -3.28 10.72
CA ILE A 153 13.01 -4.20 10.26
C ILE A 153 13.40 -5.68 10.42
N ASP A 154 14.69 -5.98 10.42
CA ASP A 154 15.27 -7.29 10.72
C ASP A 154 14.99 -7.75 12.15
N GLU A 155 14.94 -6.84 13.12
CA GLU A 155 14.52 -7.18 14.49
C GLU A 155 13.06 -7.67 14.53
N ARG A 156 12.20 -7.16 13.63
CA ARG A 156 10.77 -7.52 13.60
C ARG A 156 10.50 -8.81 12.82
N LEU A 157 11.17 -8.99 11.68
CA LEU A 157 10.92 -10.13 10.79
C LEU A 157 11.90 -11.29 11.02
N GLY A 158 13.10 -11.02 11.49
CA GLY A 158 14.22 -11.96 11.43
C GLY A 158 14.78 -12.09 10.01
N GLU A 159 16.03 -12.51 9.90
CA GLU A 159 16.78 -12.55 8.64
C GLU A 159 16.09 -13.38 7.55
N GLU A 160 15.50 -14.52 7.93
CA GLU A 160 14.86 -15.46 6.99
C GLU A 160 13.68 -14.85 6.22
N ARG A 161 12.96 -13.87 6.80
CA ARG A 161 11.78 -13.24 6.19
C ARG A 161 12.05 -11.86 5.59
N LEU A 162 13.27 -11.35 5.70
CA LEU A 162 13.60 -10.01 5.16
C LEU A 162 13.33 -9.89 3.66
N HIS A 163 13.49 -10.99 2.92
CA HIS A 163 13.25 -11.04 1.48
C HIS A 163 11.80 -10.74 1.07
N GLU A 164 10.85 -10.76 2.00
CA GLU A 164 9.43 -10.41 1.77
C GLU A 164 9.16 -8.90 1.90
N ALA A 165 10.12 -8.13 2.42
CA ALA A 165 9.96 -6.71 2.68
C ALA A 165 10.31 -5.85 1.47
N TYR A 166 9.37 -4.98 1.07
CA TYR A 166 9.56 -3.99 0.00
C TYR A 166 9.95 -4.62 -1.35
N THR A 167 9.21 -5.65 -1.77
CA THR A 167 9.45 -6.52 -2.95
C THR A 167 9.07 -5.87 -4.29
N TRP A 168 9.58 -4.66 -4.55
CA TRP A 168 9.19 -3.85 -5.70
C TRP A 168 9.49 -4.49 -7.07
N GLN A 169 10.70 -4.99 -7.29
CA GLN A 169 11.00 -5.62 -8.59
C GLN A 169 10.31 -6.95 -8.73
N SER A 170 10.21 -7.71 -7.65
CA SER A 170 9.47 -8.96 -7.66
C SER A 170 8.00 -8.73 -8.09
N LEU A 171 7.34 -7.68 -7.58
CA LEU A 171 6.00 -7.27 -8.04
C LEU A 171 5.99 -6.79 -9.50
N LEU A 172 6.93 -5.94 -9.91
CA LEU A 172 6.98 -5.42 -11.28
C LEU A 172 7.21 -6.54 -12.31
N GLN A 173 7.97 -7.56 -11.95
CA GLN A 173 8.22 -8.74 -12.79
C GLN A 173 6.98 -9.61 -12.99
N THR A 174 5.98 -9.56 -12.08
CA THR A 174 4.69 -10.23 -12.31
C THR A 174 3.81 -9.52 -13.35
N GLY A 175 4.20 -8.30 -13.75
CA GLY A 175 3.40 -7.42 -14.61
C GLY A 175 2.57 -6.40 -13.82
N SER A 176 2.65 -6.42 -12.49
CA SER A 176 2.02 -5.41 -11.65
C SER A 176 2.61 -4.02 -11.92
N ILE A 177 1.84 -2.97 -11.62
CA ILE A 177 2.34 -1.60 -11.50
C ILE A 177 2.39 -1.23 -10.02
N ILE A 178 3.26 -0.30 -9.64
CA ILE A 178 3.37 0.19 -8.27
C ILE A 178 3.03 1.67 -8.25
N SER A 179 2.01 2.05 -7.48
CA SER A 179 1.70 3.46 -7.25
C SER A 179 2.57 3.98 -6.11
N GLY A 180 3.36 5.01 -6.37
CA GLY A 180 4.24 5.63 -5.38
C GLY A 180 3.56 6.71 -4.55
N GLY A 181 4.10 6.97 -3.37
CA GLY A 181 3.69 8.09 -2.51
C GLY A 181 4.64 8.26 -1.33
N SER A 182 4.49 9.33 -0.57
CA SER A 182 5.29 9.57 0.64
C SER A 182 4.57 9.21 1.94
N ASP A 183 3.24 9.05 1.93
CA ASP A 183 2.45 8.96 3.18
C ASP A 183 2.73 10.14 4.15
N ALA A 184 2.84 11.35 3.61
CA ALA A 184 3.06 12.53 4.43
C ALA A 184 1.90 12.73 5.44
N PRO A 185 2.19 13.15 6.68
CA PRO A 185 3.48 13.67 7.14
C PRO A 185 4.40 12.63 7.79
N VAL A 186 4.15 11.32 7.65
CA VAL A 186 5.06 10.28 8.18
C VAL A 186 6.45 10.43 7.56
N GLU A 187 6.50 10.56 6.23
CA GLU A 187 7.71 10.94 5.51
C GLU A 187 7.59 12.33 4.87
N ILE A 188 8.75 12.87 4.49
CA ILE A 188 8.85 14.15 3.78
C ILE A 188 8.24 14.00 2.37
N PRO A 189 7.28 14.86 1.96
CA PRO A 189 6.64 14.81 0.64
C PRO A 189 7.53 15.37 -0.47
N ASN A 190 8.80 14.95 -0.54
CA ASN A 190 9.73 15.31 -1.60
C ASN A 190 9.88 14.13 -2.59
N PRO A 191 9.36 14.24 -3.83
CA PRO A 191 9.41 13.15 -4.80
C PRO A 191 10.83 12.73 -5.16
N LEU A 192 11.82 13.62 -5.06
CA LEU A 192 13.22 13.28 -5.32
C LEU A 192 13.79 12.31 -4.28
N LEU A 193 13.35 12.41 -3.01
CA LEU A 193 13.73 11.45 -1.98
C LEU A 193 13.09 10.08 -2.25
N GLY A 194 11.83 10.06 -2.71
CA GLY A 194 11.15 8.84 -3.15
C GLY A 194 11.87 8.15 -4.31
N ILE A 195 12.25 8.91 -5.35
CA ILE A 195 13.03 8.38 -6.48
C ILE A 195 14.38 7.85 -6.02
N HIS A 196 15.11 8.62 -5.20
CA HIS A 196 16.41 8.21 -4.67
C HIS A 196 16.28 6.89 -3.91
N ALA A 197 15.33 6.78 -2.98
CA ALA A 197 15.08 5.57 -2.21
C ALA A 197 14.68 4.37 -3.09
N ALA A 198 13.82 4.58 -4.10
CA ALA A 198 13.38 3.52 -5.00
C ALA A 198 14.51 2.93 -5.87
N VAL A 199 15.40 3.80 -6.36
CA VAL A 199 16.48 3.42 -7.29
C VAL A 199 17.71 2.92 -6.55
N THR A 200 18.07 3.57 -5.44
CA THR A 200 19.31 3.26 -4.72
C THR A 200 19.07 2.29 -3.56
N ARG A 201 17.89 2.31 -2.94
CA ARG A 201 17.62 1.66 -1.65
C ARG A 201 18.65 2.05 -0.58
N GLN A 202 19.06 3.32 -0.60
CA GLN A 202 19.98 3.94 0.34
C GLN A 202 19.31 5.13 1.02
N ASP A 203 19.70 5.41 2.25
CA ASP A 203 19.42 6.68 2.91
C ASP A 203 20.08 7.85 2.15
N THR A 204 19.84 9.07 2.63
CA THR A 204 20.41 10.30 2.05
C THR A 204 21.92 10.44 2.24
N ASN A 205 22.53 9.60 3.08
CA ASN A 205 23.98 9.53 3.29
C ASN A 205 24.66 8.44 2.43
N GLY A 206 23.88 7.67 1.65
CA GLY A 206 24.39 6.58 0.81
C GLY A 206 24.58 5.25 1.55
N TRP A 207 24.02 5.09 2.75
CA TRP A 207 24.00 3.84 3.51
C TRP A 207 22.74 3.01 3.19
N PRO A 208 22.80 1.67 3.17
CA PRO A 208 24.03 0.89 3.14
C PRO A 208 24.72 1.00 1.79
N VAL A 209 26.03 0.77 1.76
CA VAL A 209 26.77 0.66 0.50
C VAL A 209 26.15 -0.47 -0.32
N LEU A 210 25.93 -0.24 -1.62
CA LEU A 210 25.19 -1.11 -2.54
C LEU A 210 23.67 -1.19 -2.33
N GLY A 211 23.10 -0.47 -1.36
CA GLY A 211 21.66 -0.44 -1.12
C GLY A 211 21.14 -1.68 -0.39
N TRP A 212 20.09 -1.50 0.39
CA TRP A 212 19.46 -2.59 1.14
C TRP A 212 18.60 -3.43 0.20
N GLN A 213 18.77 -4.76 0.18
CA GLN A 213 18.10 -5.66 -0.77
C GLN A 213 18.18 -5.18 -2.24
N PRO A 214 19.39 -5.12 -2.82
CA PRO A 214 19.63 -4.45 -4.11
C PRO A 214 18.90 -5.08 -5.30
N ASN A 215 18.49 -6.34 -5.21
CA ASN A 215 17.65 -7.02 -6.20
C ASN A 215 16.26 -6.37 -6.36
N GLU A 216 15.77 -5.66 -5.34
CA GLU A 216 14.46 -5.00 -5.34
C GLU A 216 14.53 -3.53 -5.79
N ARG A 217 15.66 -3.07 -6.33
CA ARG A 217 15.80 -1.70 -6.85
C ARG A 217 14.97 -1.50 -8.11
N MET A 218 14.22 -0.39 -8.15
CA MET A 218 13.61 0.08 -9.39
C MET A 218 14.68 0.67 -10.32
N THR A 219 14.47 0.55 -11.62
CA THR A 219 15.13 1.43 -12.59
C THR A 219 14.61 2.86 -12.43
N ILE A 220 15.34 3.85 -12.96
CA ILE A 220 14.90 5.24 -12.94
C ILE A 220 13.55 5.44 -13.63
N ASP A 221 13.30 4.73 -14.74
CA ASP A 221 12.04 4.82 -15.47
C ASP A 221 10.87 4.25 -14.67
N GLN A 222 11.08 3.12 -13.99
CA GLN A 222 10.08 2.54 -13.08
C GLN A 222 9.80 3.47 -11.89
N ALA A 223 10.83 4.07 -11.30
CA ALA A 223 10.67 5.01 -10.19
C ALA A 223 9.90 6.28 -10.62
N LEU A 224 10.20 6.82 -11.80
CA LEU A 224 9.48 7.96 -12.38
C LEU A 224 8.02 7.60 -12.68
N ALA A 225 7.76 6.45 -13.29
CA ALA A 225 6.41 5.98 -13.60
C ALA A 225 5.58 5.80 -12.32
N SER A 226 6.18 5.25 -11.27
CA SER A 226 5.56 5.03 -9.95
C SER A 226 4.98 6.30 -9.35
N ILE A 227 5.67 7.44 -9.47
CA ILE A 227 5.20 8.72 -8.93
C ILE A 227 4.50 9.63 -9.96
N THR A 228 4.25 9.14 -11.17
CA THR A 228 3.58 9.91 -12.23
C THR A 228 2.47 9.13 -12.91
N SER A 229 2.77 8.31 -13.92
CA SER A 229 1.77 7.64 -14.75
C SER A 229 1.03 6.51 -14.06
N TRP A 230 1.59 5.95 -12.98
CA TRP A 230 0.97 4.87 -12.21
C TRP A 230 0.23 5.38 -10.96
N ALA A 231 0.49 6.62 -10.54
CA ALA A 231 -0.12 7.27 -9.36
C ALA A 231 -1.45 7.96 -9.66
#